data_AF-A0A9D9RD72-F1
#
_entry.id   AF-A0A9D9RD72-F1
#
_cell.length_a   1.000
_cell.length_b   1.000
_cell.length_c   1.000
_cell.angle_alpha   90.00
_cell.angle_beta   90.00
_cell.angle_gamma   90.00
#
_symmetry.space_group_name_H-M   'P 1'
#
loop_
_entity.id
_entity.type
_entity.pdbx_description
1 polymer ?
#
loop_
_entity_poly.entity_id
_entity_poly.type
_entity_poly.pdbx_seq_one_letter_code
_entity_poly.pdbx_strand_id
1 'polypeptide(L)'
;MYTFTYDSQGSNSYLVYQLKDTDRIDSLSLGMVTHNQIEGLLPMIYQQQDENQYLKYNISSRLSLRQFYFDTVNRKQLLGVVSGITNTLLRAEEYMIDPDSLLLNTDYIFVDVSSCTPYMVCLPLMEPASGIATNGRPADINEKMSAFLKDVIFHTQFDQSEDLGYVAQIISFVNRPQPFSLPDFKVFLQQFAGGPLAREHISPPFSSAGIQYGGATQTASPPVGTPQPTVPPYPGASQVSAPQAGARQASVPPHGQVPPAPPYVATPPGHAGQRPPQPPSRDAAGTSAPFVPPVPPVTPG
;
A
#
# COMPACT_ATOMS: atom_id res chain seq x y z
N MET A 1 11.68 16.69 -1.28
CA MET A 1 10.68 16.57 -2.35
C MET A 1 11.23 15.66 -3.44
N TYR A 2 10.44 14.68 -3.87
CA TYR A 2 10.78 13.78 -4.97
C TYR A 2 10.59 14.50 -6.31
N THR A 3 11.48 14.26 -7.26
CA THR A 3 11.37 14.83 -8.62
C THR A 3 11.11 13.68 -9.57
N PHE A 4 9.89 13.61 -10.09
CA PHE A 4 9.50 12.65 -11.11
C PHE A 4 9.54 13.30 -12.49
N THR A 5 9.86 12.48 -13.49
CA THR A 5 9.81 12.84 -14.90
C THR A 5 8.89 11.87 -15.63
N TYR A 6 8.49 12.22 -16.85
CA TYR A 6 7.69 11.36 -17.71
C TYR A 6 8.54 10.89 -18.89
N ASP A 7 8.42 9.61 -19.23
CA ASP A 7 9.07 8.99 -20.37
C ASP A 7 8.02 8.23 -21.19
N SER A 8 8.13 8.28 -22.51
CA SER A 8 7.21 7.61 -23.43
C SER A 8 8.00 6.72 -24.38
N GLN A 9 7.71 5.42 -24.34
CA GLN A 9 8.40 4.41 -25.16
C GLN A 9 7.36 3.63 -25.98
N GLY A 10 7.21 4.01 -27.24
CA GLY A 10 6.17 3.45 -28.11
C GLY A 10 4.77 3.77 -27.57
N SER A 11 3.98 2.74 -27.27
CA SER A 11 2.65 2.86 -26.68
C SER A 11 2.66 2.93 -25.15
N ASN A 12 3.82 2.79 -24.50
CA ASN A 12 3.92 2.77 -23.05
C ASN A 12 4.33 4.15 -22.53
N SER A 13 3.67 4.57 -21.46
CA SER A 13 4.01 5.78 -20.70
C SER A 13 4.52 5.39 -19.32
N TYR A 14 5.61 6.02 -18.90
CA TYR A 14 6.27 5.78 -17.63
C TYR A 14 6.38 7.05 -16.80
N LEU A 15 6.10 6.93 -15.51
CA LEU A 15 6.56 7.87 -14.49
C LEU A 15 7.95 7.41 -14.03
N VAL A 16 8.94 8.29 -14.00
CA VAL A 16 10.34 7.94 -13.74
C VAL A 16 10.88 8.72 -12.56
N TYR A 17 11.39 8.01 -11.57
CA TYR A 17 12.18 8.57 -10.48
C TYR A 17 13.65 8.21 -10.68
N GLN A 18 14.52 9.22 -10.74
CA GLN A 18 15.97 9.02 -10.67
C GLN A 18 16.40 9.08 -9.20
N LEU A 19 17.07 8.04 -8.73
CA LEU A 19 17.62 8.02 -7.38
C LEU A 19 18.72 9.05 -7.25
N LYS A 20 18.74 9.71 -6.10
CA LYS A 20 19.81 10.62 -5.68
C LYS A 20 20.86 9.83 -4.92
N ASP A 21 22.08 10.37 -4.83
CA ASP A 21 23.17 9.76 -4.05
C ASP A 21 22.83 9.56 -2.56
N THR A 22 21.90 10.37 -2.05
CA THR A 22 21.39 10.29 -0.67
C THR A 22 20.35 9.20 -0.48
N ASP A 23 19.71 8.75 -1.56
CA ASP A 23 18.64 7.77 -1.49
C ASP A 23 19.24 6.40 -1.19
N ARG A 24 18.63 5.70 -0.23
CA ARG A 24 18.99 4.32 0.11
C ARG A 24 17.84 3.42 -0.25
N ILE A 25 18.07 2.49 -1.16
CA ILE A 25 17.06 1.49 -1.54
C ILE A 25 16.84 0.54 -0.37
N ASP A 26 15.57 0.30 -0.04
CA ASP A 26 15.18 -0.89 0.70
C ASP A 26 15.12 -2.08 -0.28
N SER A 27 16.16 -2.91 -0.25
CA SER A 27 16.31 -4.06 -1.13
C SER A 27 15.20 -5.10 -0.97
N LEU A 28 14.59 -5.20 0.23
CA LEU A 28 13.49 -6.13 0.47
C LEU A 28 12.24 -5.63 -0.27
N SER A 29 11.82 -4.40 0.00
CA SER A 29 10.67 -3.79 -0.66
C SER A 29 10.87 -3.75 -2.18
N LEU A 30 12.07 -3.40 -2.65
CA LEU A 30 12.39 -3.42 -4.08
C LEU A 30 12.20 -4.82 -4.67
N GLY A 31 12.75 -5.85 -4.03
CA GLY A 31 12.59 -7.23 -4.47
C GLY A 31 11.11 -7.64 -4.53
N MET A 32 10.31 -7.23 -3.56
CA MET A 32 8.88 -7.54 -3.52
C MET A 32 8.10 -6.87 -4.65
N VAL A 33 8.33 -5.59 -4.93
CA VAL A 33 7.60 -4.85 -5.97
C VAL A 33 8.05 -5.16 -7.40
N THR A 34 9.29 -5.60 -7.61
CA THR A 34 9.77 -5.95 -8.97
C THR A 34 9.46 -7.38 -9.38
N HIS A 35 9.30 -8.31 -8.42
CA HIS A 35 9.09 -9.73 -8.71
C HIS A 35 7.66 -10.22 -8.50
N ASN A 36 6.81 -9.43 -7.83
CA ASN A 36 5.40 -9.78 -7.62
C ASN A 36 4.47 -8.80 -8.36
N GLN A 37 3.32 -9.30 -8.79
CA GLN A 37 2.21 -8.45 -9.21
C GLN A 37 1.34 -8.17 -7.99
N ILE A 38 1.61 -7.07 -7.30
CA ILE A 38 0.85 -6.64 -6.12
C ILE A 38 -0.31 -5.79 -6.60
N GLU A 39 -1.54 -6.27 -6.34
CA GLU A 39 -2.76 -5.53 -6.68
C GLU A 39 -2.76 -4.16 -6.01
N GLY A 40 -3.08 -3.12 -6.78
CA GLY A 40 -3.10 -1.74 -6.32
C GLY A 40 -1.75 -1.02 -6.38
N LEU A 41 -0.64 -1.70 -6.72
CA LEU A 41 0.63 -1.04 -7.02
C LEU A 41 0.82 -0.86 -8.53
N LEU A 42 1.47 0.24 -8.93
CA LEU A 42 1.94 0.39 -10.30
C LEU A 42 3.08 -0.59 -10.60
N PRO A 43 3.05 -1.29 -11.76
CA PRO A 43 4.17 -2.12 -12.18
C PRO A 43 5.45 -1.30 -12.27
N MET A 44 6.48 -1.73 -11.54
CA MET A 44 7.77 -1.03 -11.45
C MET A 44 8.86 -1.80 -12.19
N ILE A 45 9.72 -1.06 -12.89
CA ILE A 45 10.99 -1.53 -13.43
C ILE A 45 12.11 -0.76 -12.74
N TYR A 46 13.06 -1.49 -12.18
CA TYR A 46 14.32 -0.93 -11.71
C TYR A 46 15.36 -1.03 -12.84
N GLN A 47 16.01 0.09 -13.15
CA GLN A 47 17.06 0.16 -14.17
C GLN A 47 18.27 0.90 -13.62
N GLN A 48 19.45 0.31 -13.81
CA GLN A 48 20.72 0.98 -13.57
C GLN A 48 21.43 1.21 -14.91
N GLN A 49 21.87 2.45 -15.12
CA GLN A 49 22.69 2.85 -16.26
C GLN A 49 23.88 3.63 -15.72
N ASP A 50 25.06 3.02 -15.83
CA ASP A 50 26.30 3.52 -15.24
C ASP A 50 26.13 3.76 -13.73
N GLU A 51 26.32 5.00 -13.29
CA GLU A 51 26.14 5.42 -11.89
C GLU A 51 24.69 5.81 -11.56
N ASN A 52 23.84 5.98 -12.56
CA ASN A 52 22.45 6.41 -12.36
C ASN A 52 21.51 5.23 -12.18
N GLN A 53 20.64 5.33 -11.18
CA GLN A 53 19.60 4.35 -10.88
C GLN A 53 18.22 4.97 -11.06
N TYR A 54 17.30 4.22 -11.65
CA TYR A 54 15.96 4.67 -12.00
C TYR A 54 14.88 3.69 -11.54
N LEU A 55 13.78 4.22 -11.01
CA LEU A 55 12.52 3.51 -10.80
C LEU A 55 11.52 4.01 -11.85
N LYS A 56 11.07 3.11 -12.71
CA LYS A 56 10.11 3.42 -13.78
C LYS A 56 8.79 2.72 -13.49
N TYR A 57 7.70 3.49 -13.42
CA TYR A 57 6.36 2.98 -13.16
C TYR A 57 5.53 3.04 -14.44
N ASN A 58 4.97 1.91 -14.87
CA ASN A 58 4.13 1.88 -16.06
C ASN A 58 2.75 2.51 -15.75
N ILE A 59 2.49 3.69 -16.29
CA ILE A 59 1.25 4.46 -16.12
C ILE A 59 0.38 4.43 -17.38
N SER A 60 0.66 3.52 -18.32
CA SER A 60 -0.06 3.42 -19.59
C SER A 60 -1.57 3.23 -19.36
N SER A 61 -2.37 3.93 -20.17
CA SER A 61 -3.84 3.91 -20.11
C SER A 61 -4.45 4.28 -18.75
N ARG A 62 -3.73 5.07 -17.94
CA ARG A 62 -4.19 5.56 -16.65
C ARG A 62 -4.05 7.08 -16.59
N LEU A 63 -4.90 7.71 -15.78
CA LEU A 63 -4.82 9.13 -15.47
C LEU A 63 -4.35 9.31 -14.03
N SER A 64 -3.67 10.41 -13.70
CA SER A 64 -3.45 10.71 -12.28
C SER A 64 -4.79 10.95 -11.58
N LEU A 65 -4.86 10.71 -10.28
CA LEU A 65 -6.08 10.91 -9.51
C LEU A 65 -6.53 12.38 -9.57
N ARG A 66 -5.58 13.33 -9.58
CA ARG A 66 -5.86 14.75 -9.82
C ARG A 66 -6.60 14.98 -11.14
N GLN A 67 -6.16 14.33 -12.22
CA GLN A 67 -6.83 14.44 -13.52
C GLN A 67 -8.19 13.72 -13.53
N PHE A 68 -8.27 12.56 -12.89
CA PHE A 68 -9.49 11.77 -12.82
C PHE A 68 -10.61 12.49 -12.03
N TYR A 69 -10.25 13.29 -11.02
CA TYR A 69 -11.18 14.09 -10.21
C TYR A 69 -11.24 15.57 -10.64
N PHE A 70 -10.76 15.89 -11.84
CA PHE A 70 -10.79 17.26 -12.32
C PHE A 70 -12.23 17.76 -12.55
N ASP A 71 -13.10 16.88 -13.03
CA ASP A 71 -14.53 17.13 -13.22
C ASP A 71 -15.33 16.54 -12.04
N THR A 72 -16.62 16.36 -12.27
CA THR A 72 -17.59 15.86 -11.32
C THR A 72 -17.32 14.39 -10.97
N VAL A 73 -17.22 14.11 -9.67
CA VAL A 73 -16.98 12.77 -9.12
C VAL A 73 -18.27 12.21 -8.56
N ASN A 74 -18.64 11.02 -9.01
CA ASN A 74 -19.80 10.29 -8.50
C ASN A 74 -19.43 9.27 -7.40
N ARG A 75 -20.45 8.66 -6.80
CA ARG A 75 -20.32 7.65 -5.74
C ARG A 75 -19.43 6.48 -6.13
N LYS A 76 -19.55 5.96 -7.35
CA LYS A 76 -18.75 4.81 -7.82
C LYS A 76 -17.27 5.18 -7.85
N GLN A 77 -16.96 6.36 -8.38
CA GLN A 77 -15.58 6.85 -8.49
C GLN A 77 -14.96 7.08 -7.12
N LEU A 78 -15.64 7.80 -6.22
CA LEU A 78 -15.11 8.05 -4.87
C LEU A 78 -14.87 6.75 -4.12
N LEU A 79 -15.88 5.88 -4.04
CA LEU A 79 -15.78 4.64 -3.26
C LEU A 79 -14.77 3.67 -3.88
N GLY A 80 -14.68 3.61 -5.21
CA GLY A 80 -13.70 2.77 -5.91
C GLY A 80 -12.26 3.15 -5.59
N VAL A 81 -11.94 4.45 -5.70
CA VAL A 81 -10.61 4.97 -5.38
C VAL A 81 -10.30 4.82 -3.89
N VAL A 82 -11.20 5.25 -3.01
CA VAL A 82 -10.96 5.22 -1.57
C VAL A 82 -10.78 3.77 -1.08
N SER A 83 -11.63 2.84 -1.54
CA SER A 83 -11.50 1.42 -1.20
C SER A 83 -10.23 0.80 -1.76
N GLY A 84 -9.88 1.13 -3.01
CA GLY A 84 -8.66 0.62 -3.64
C GLY A 84 -7.40 1.09 -2.92
N ILE A 85 -7.31 2.36 -2.55
CA ILE A 85 -6.19 2.90 -1.76
C ILE A 85 -6.11 2.19 -0.41
N THR A 86 -7.21 2.09 0.33
CA THR A 86 -7.23 1.40 1.63
C THR A 86 -6.79 -0.06 1.52
N ASN A 87 -7.27 -0.78 0.51
CA ASN A 87 -6.85 -2.16 0.28
C ASN A 87 -5.37 -2.26 -0.11
N THR A 88 -4.86 -1.31 -0.89
CA THR A 88 -3.45 -1.28 -1.31
C THR A 88 -2.52 -1.05 -0.12
N LEU A 89 -2.87 -0.11 0.76
CA LEU A 89 -2.09 0.15 1.98
C LEU A 89 -2.03 -1.09 2.90
N LEU A 90 -3.16 -1.78 3.10
CA LEU A 90 -3.21 -3.01 3.89
C LEU A 90 -2.45 -4.16 3.21
N ARG A 91 -2.53 -4.27 1.88
CA ARG A 91 -1.77 -5.25 1.10
C ARG A 91 -0.28 -5.03 1.19
N ALA A 92 0.20 -3.78 1.25
CA ALA A 92 1.63 -3.49 1.35
C ALA A 92 2.24 -4.19 2.58
N GLU A 93 1.57 -4.13 3.74
CA GLU A 93 2.01 -4.81 4.96
C GLU A 93 2.12 -6.33 4.78
N GLU A 94 1.18 -6.96 4.07
CA GLU A 94 1.21 -8.41 3.80
C GLU A 94 2.40 -8.82 2.93
N TYR A 95 2.93 -7.90 2.11
CA TYR A 95 4.12 -8.10 1.29
C TYR A 95 5.40 -7.59 1.96
N MET A 96 5.39 -7.29 3.25
CA MET A 96 6.53 -6.74 4.00
C MET A 96 7.05 -5.41 3.42
N ILE A 97 6.18 -4.67 2.73
CA ILE A 97 6.46 -3.34 2.22
C ILE A 97 5.90 -2.35 3.24
N ASP A 98 6.75 -1.44 3.72
CA ASP A 98 6.29 -0.36 4.60
C ASP A 98 5.22 0.49 3.87
N PRO A 99 3.99 0.62 4.39
CA PRO A 99 2.97 1.46 3.77
C PRO A 99 3.40 2.92 3.57
N ASP A 100 4.35 3.43 4.35
CA ASP A 100 4.91 4.78 4.16
C ASP A 100 5.79 4.92 2.91
N SER A 101 6.17 3.80 2.27
CA SER A 101 6.78 3.80 0.95
C SER A 101 5.79 4.10 -0.18
N LEU A 102 4.48 3.98 0.07
CA LEU A 102 3.44 4.26 -0.93
C LEU A 102 3.08 5.76 -0.93
N LEU A 103 3.05 6.36 -2.11
CA LEU A 103 2.75 7.79 -2.24
C LEU A 103 1.25 8.08 -2.14
N LEU A 104 0.84 8.61 -0.98
CA LEU A 104 -0.48 9.20 -0.76
C LEU A 104 -0.55 10.64 -1.26
N ASN A 105 -0.59 10.81 -2.59
CA ASN A 105 -0.71 12.11 -3.24
C ASN A 105 -1.48 11.95 -4.56
N THR A 106 -2.42 12.86 -4.84
CA THR A 106 -3.28 12.81 -6.03
C THR A 106 -2.51 12.90 -7.36
N ASP A 107 -1.29 13.42 -7.36
CA ASP A 107 -0.38 13.45 -8.52
C ASP A 107 0.32 12.12 -8.78
N TYR A 108 0.43 11.25 -7.77
CA TYR A 108 1.18 9.99 -7.81
C TYR A 108 0.33 8.75 -7.54
N ILE A 109 -0.99 8.92 -7.51
CA ILE A 109 -1.97 7.84 -7.57
C ILE A 109 -2.56 7.87 -8.97
N PHE A 110 -2.60 6.73 -9.66
CA PHE A 110 -3.07 6.62 -11.03
C PHE A 110 -4.31 5.73 -11.08
N VAL A 111 -5.31 6.10 -11.87
CA VAL A 111 -6.59 5.42 -11.93
C VAL A 111 -6.82 4.87 -13.34
N ASP A 112 -7.21 3.60 -13.42
CA ASP A 112 -7.86 3.08 -14.61
C ASP A 112 -9.29 3.61 -14.65
N VAL A 113 -9.55 4.49 -15.62
CA VAL A 113 -10.83 5.21 -15.78
C VAL A 113 -12.00 4.24 -15.99
N SER A 114 -11.76 3.10 -16.63
CA SER A 114 -12.80 2.13 -16.99
C SER A 114 -13.32 1.37 -15.76
N SER A 115 -12.39 0.95 -14.89
CA SER A 115 -12.68 0.17 -13.69
C SER A 115 -12.84 1.02 -12.43
N CYS A 116 -12.39 2.28 -12.47
CA CYS A 116 -12.24 3.14 -11.29
C CYS A 116 -11.27 2.56 -10.24
N THR A 117 -10.32 1.73 -10.67
CA THR A 117 -9.32 1.10 -9.80
C THR A 117 -8.08 1.98 -9.67
N PRO A 118 -7.67 2.37 -8.45
CA PRO A 118 -6.45 3.12 -8.22
C PRO A 118 -5.22 2.22 -8.18
N TYR A 119 -4.07 2.79 -8.56
CA TYR A 119 -2.75 2.20 -8.54
C TYR A 119 -1.77 3.22 -7.94
N MET A 120 -1.03 2.80 -6.91
CA MET A 120 -0.13 3.66 -6.15
C MET A 120 1.32 3.49 -6.61
N VAL A 121 2.08 4.58 -6.57
CA VAL A 121 3.54 4.54 -6.67
C VAL A 121 4.13 4.07 -5.34
N CYS A 122 4.93 3.01 -5.37
CA CYS A 122 5.75 2.57 -4.24
C CYS A 122 7.19 3.05 -4.43
N LEU A 123 7.75 3.82 -3.50
CA LEU A 123 9.15 4.21 -3.45
C LEU A 123 9.88 3.40 -2.37
N PRO A 124 10.56 2.29 -2.74
CA PRO A 124 11.21 1.38 -1.79
C PRO A 124 12.53 1.98 -1.29
N LEU A 125 12.44 3.03 -0.47
CA LEU A 125 13.56 3.73 0.13
C LEU A 125 13.57 3.44 1.65
N MET A 126 14.76 3.24 2.23
CA MET A 126 14.92 2.98 3.67
C MET A 126 14.44 4.14 4.53
N GLU A 127 14.53 5.36 4.02
CA GLU A 127 14.04 6.58 4.66
C GLU A 127 13.04 7.23 3.69
N PRO A 128 11.72 7.10 3.93
CA PRO A 128 10.75 7.83 3.12
C PRO A 128 10.96 9.34 3.35
N ALA A 129 10.89 10.15 2.30
CA ALA A 129 10.99 11.61 2.36
C ALA A 129 9.80 12.30 3.07
N SER A 130 9.08 11.57 3.92
CA SER A 130 7.99 12.02 4.79
C SER A 130 8.50 13.14 5.71
N GLY A 131 8.22 14.38 5.30
CA GLY A 131 8.57 15.59 6.03
C GLY A 131 7.83 15.77 7.35
N ILE A 132 8.55 16.45 8.24
CA ILE A 132 8.18 17.18 9.47
C ILE A 132 6.94 16.70 10.25
N ALA A 133 7.27 16.22 11.44
CA ALA A 133 6.40 15.89 12.55
C ALA A 133 5.40 16.97 12.96
N THR A 134 4.17 16.56 13.25
CA THR A 134 3.38 17.18 14.31
C THR A 134 3.84 16.55 15.63
N ASN A 135 4.38 17.34 16.56
CA ASN A 135 4.81 16.91 17.90
C ASN A 135 6.12 16.10 17.98
N GLY A 136 7.03 16.25 17.01
CA GLY A 136 8.37 15.63 17.04
C GLY A 136 8.46 14.16 16.59
N ARG A 137 7.34 13.52 16.23
CA ARG A 137 7.32 12.21 15.53
C ARG A 137 6.75 12.34 14.11
N PRO A 138 7.26 11.60 13.11
CA PRO A 138 6.62 11.50 11.81
C PRO A 138 5.17 11.03 11.95
N ALA A 139 4.26 11.59 11.15
CA ALA A 139 2.89 11.08 11.08
C ALA A 139 2.90 9.64 10.54
N ASP A 140 2.15 8.74 11.19
CA ASP A 140 2.00 7.37 10.70
C ASP A 140 1.03 7.29 9.51
N ILE A 141 0.97 6.14 8.86
CA ILE A 141 0.15 5.94 7.66
C ILE A 141 -1.35 6.17 7.89
N ASN A 142 -1.88 5.91 9.08
CA ASN A 142 -3.30 6.13 9.38
C ASN A 142 -3.60 7.64 9.48
N GLU A 143 -2.72 8.41 10.12
CA GLU A 143 -2.81 9.87 10.16
C GLU A 143 -2.70 10.47 8.75
N LYS A 144 -1.76 9.98 7.92
CA LYS A 144 -1.58 10.41 6.52
C LYS A 144 -2.80 10.07 5.65
N MET A 145 -3.35 8.87 5.78
CA MET A 145 -4.56 8.47 5.06
C MET A 145 -5.77 9.33 5.47
N SER A 146 -5.95 9.58 6.78
CA SER A 146 -7.00 10.46 7.28
C SER A 146 -6.88 11.87 6.69
N ALA A 147 -5.66 12.44 6.68
CA ALA A 147 -5.40 13.74 6.08
C ALA A 147 -5.68 13.75 4.57
N PHE A 148 -5.23 12.71 3.85
CA PHE A 148 -5.48 12.54 2.42
C PHE A 148 -6.98 12.47 2.10
N LEU A 149 -7.77 11.70 2.87
CA LEU A 149 -9.23 11.63 2.69
C LEU A 149 -9.91 12.98 2.90
N LYS A 150 -9.50 13.73 3.93
CA LYS A 150 -10.02 15.09 4.17
C LYS A 150 -9.71 16.00 3.00
N ASP A 151 -8.47 15.97 2.52
CA ASP A 151 -8.02 16.79 1.39
C ASP A 151 -8.78 16.45 0.10
N VAL A 152 -8.91 15.16 -0.21
CA VAL A 152 -9.67 14.68 -1.37
C VAL A 152 -11.13 15.13 -1.28
N ILE A 153 -11.80 14.88 -0.16
CA ILE A 153 -13.23 15.24 -0.01
C ILE A 153 -13.43 16.76 -0.10
N PHE A 154 -12.51 17.54 0.45
CA PHE A 154 -12.63 19.00 0.45
C PHE A 154 -12.43 19.63 -0.93
N HIS A 155 -11.53 19.08 -1.74
CA HIS A 155 -11.18 19.63 -3.06
C HIS A 155 -11.92 18.98 -4.24
N THR A 156 -12.76 17.98 -3.99
CA THR A 156 -13.50 17.28 -5.05
C THR A 156 -14.85 17.94 -5.33
N GLN A 157 -15.19 18.09 -6.62
CA GLN A 157 -16.53 18.48 -7.05
C GLN A 157 -17.42 17.23 -7.17
N PHE A 158 -18.40 17.08 -6.29
CA PHE A 158 -19.30 15.92 -6.32
C PHE A 158 -20.54 16.14 -7.17
N ASP A 159 -21.03 15.06 -7.78
CA ASP A 159 -22.25 15.05 -8.56
C ASP A 159 -23.46 15.41 -7.70
N GLN A 160 -24.05 16.59 -7.91
CA GLN A 160 -25.19 17.05 -7.13
C GLN A 160 -26.50 16.31 -7.49
N SER A 161 -26.49 15.46 -8.53
CA SER A 161 -27.65 14.68 -8.93
C SER A 161 -27.83 13.39 -8.11
N GLU A 162 -26.81 12.95 -7.35
CA GLU A 162 -26.87 11.74 -6.53
C GLU A 162 -27.08 12.01 -5.03
N ASP A 163 -27.40 10.96 -4.29
CA ASP A 163 -27.46 11.02 -2.83
C ASP A 163 -26.05 11.09 -2.23
N LEU A 164 -25.63 12.29 -1.80
CA LEU A 164 -24.34 12.57 -1.18
C LEU A 164 -24.22 12.07 0.28
N GLY A 165 -25.19 11.29 0.78
CA GLY A 165 -25.14 10.70 2.11
C GLY A 165 -23.91 9.82 2.37
N TYR A 166 -23.31 9.22 1.33
CA TYR A 166 -22.06 8.46 1.48
C TYR A 166 -20.86 9.38 1.80
N VAL A 167 -20.80 10.58 1.23
CA VAL A 167 -19.76 11.58 1.52
C VAL A 167 -19.85 12.01 2.98
N ALA A 168 -21.07 12.34 3.44
CA ALA A 168 -21.31 12.72 4.82
C ALA A 168 -20.91 11.61 5.81
N GLN A 169 -21.19 10.35 5.49
CA GLN A 169 -20.77 9.20 6.30
C GLN A 169 -19.24 9.05 6.36
N ILE A 170 -18.53 9.24 5.23
CA ILE A 170 -17.06 9.20 5.23
C ILE A 170 -16.49 10.34 6.08
N ILE A 171 -17.00 11.57 5.92
CA ILE A 171 -16.60 12.71 6.75
C ILE A 171 -16.82 12.41 8.24
N SER A 172 -17.99 11.86 8.59
CA SER A 172 -18.31 11.49 9.96
C SER A 172 -17.35 10.43 10.51
N PHE A 173 -16.99 9.43 9.71
CA PHE A 173 -16.00 8.41 10.09
C PHE A 173 -14.63 9.03 10.37
N VAL A 174 -14.16 9.88 9.46
CA VAL A 174 -12.82 10.49 9.50
C VAL A 174 -12.68 11.53 10.63
N ASN A 175 -13.78 12.12 11.07
CA ASN A 175 -13.83 13.10 12.17
C ASN A 175 -14.19 12.50 13.52
N ARG A 176 -14.20 11.16 13.66
CA ARG A 176 -14.45 10.53 14.96
C ARG A 176 -13.37 10.95 15.98
N PRO A 177 -13.71 10.99 17.29
CA PRO A 177 -12.73 11.28 18.33
C PRO A 177 -11.61 10.24 18.45
N GLN A 178 -11.88 9.00 18.00
CA GLN A 178 -10.92 7.90 18.02
C GLN A 178 -9.93 8.02 16.85
N PRO A 179 -8.67 7.56 17.00
CA PRO A 179 -7.70 7.53 15.92
C PRO A 179 -8.24 6.79 14.68
N PHE A 180 -7.86 7.29 13.50
CA PHE A 180 -8.18 6.62 12.25
C PHE A 180 -7.47 5.25 12.17
N SER A 181 -8.12 4.28 11.56
CA SER A 181 -7.64 2.89 11.45
C SER A 181 -8.01 2.37 10.08
N LEU A 182 -7.00 2.00 9.27
CA LEU A 182 -7.18 1.42 7.94
C LEU A 182 -8.05 0.15 7.96
N PRO A 183 -7.85 -0.82 8.88
CA PRO A 183 -8.72 -1.99 8.98
C PRO A 183 -10.19 -1.63 9.28
N ASP A 184 -10.43 -0.73 10.24
CA ASP A 184 -11.80 -0.32 10.60
C ASP A 184 -12.46 0.44 9.44
N PHE A 185 -11.68 1.25 8.73
CA PHE A 185 -12.15 1.98 7.57
C PHE A 185 -12.50 1.05 6.42
N LYS A 186 -11.71 -0.01 6.19
CA LYS A 186 -12.05 -1.05 5.21
C LYS A 186 -13.40 -1.71 5.52
N VAL A 187 -13.64 -2.08 6.78
CA VAL A 187 -14.92 -2.65 7.21
C VAL A 187 -16.07 -1.65 7.00
N PHE A 188 -15.84 -0.39 7.35
CA PHE A 188 -16.81 0.68 7.08
C PHE A 188 -17.12 0.83 5.58
N LEU A 189 -16.14 0.79 4.69
CA LEU A 189 -16.37 0.92 3.25
C LEU A 189 -17.17 -0.25 2.65
N GLN A 190 -17.01 -1.46 3.21
CA GLN A 190 -17.74 -2.65 2.76
C GLN A 190 -19.26 -2.50 2.91
N GLN A 191 -19.74 -1.67 3.83
CA GLN A 191 -21.17 -1.40 3.98
C GLN A 191 -21.78 -0.73 2.72
N PHE A 192 -20.97 -0.07 1.90
CA PHE A 192 -21.41 0.55 0.65
C PHE A 192 -21.30 -0.37 -0.56
N ALA A 193 -20.56 -1.48 -0.44
CA ALA A 193 -20.40 -2.48 -1.50
C ALA A 193 -21.60 -3.46 -1.58
N GLY A 194 -22.39 -3.56 -0.51
CA GLY A 194 -23.63 -4.36 -0.46
C GLY A 194 -24.87 -3.54 -0.80
N GLY A 195 -25.74 -4.08 -1.65
CA GLY A 195 -27.16 -3.72 -1.68
C GLY A 195 -27.85 -4.00 -0.33
N PRO A 196 -29.14 -3.66 -0.16
CA PRO A 196 -29.80 -3.41 1.14
C PRO A 196 -30.00 -4.68 1.99
N LEU A 197 -28.94 -5.18 2.59
CA LEU A 197 -28.96 -6.25 3.61
C LEU A 197 -28.18 -5.89 4.88
N ALA A 198 -27.90 -4.60 5.09
CA ALA A 198 -27.33 -4.08 6.35
C ALA A 198 -28.31 -3.12 7.07
N ARG A 199 -29.62 -3.28 6.86
CA ARG A 199 -30.66 -2.67 7.69
C ARG A 199 -31.27 -3.70 8.63
N GLU A 200 -30.43 -4.41 9.39
CA GLU A 200 -30.85 -4.95 10.67
C GLU A 200 -29.78 -4.63 11.72
N HIS A 201 -30.14 -3.68 12.58
CA HIS A 201 -29.75 -3.64 13.99
C HIS A 201 -28.26 -3.43 14.32
N ILE A 202 -27.76 -2.21 14.10
CA ILE A 202 -26.69 -1.66 14.93
C ILE A 202 -27.35 -0.76 15.97
N SER A 203 -27.67 -1.32 17.13
CA SER A 203 -27.91 -0.52 18.34
C SER A 203 -26.61 0.23 18.67
N PRO A 204 -26.63 1.52 19.02
CA PRO A 204 -25.44 2.18 19.57
C PRO A 204 -25.10 1.57 20.94
N PRO A 205 -23.85 1.19 21.22
CA PRO A 205 -23.47 0.70 22.54
C PRO A 205 -23.05 1.88 23.42
N PHE A 206 -23.98 2.72 23.86
CA PHE A 206 -23.69 3.66 24.95
C PHE A 206 -24.93 3.89 25.81
N SER A 207 -25.06 3.05 26.85
CA SER A 207 -25.86 3.37 28.02
C SER A 207 -25.23 4.58 28.71
N SER A 208 -26.00 5.65 28.85
CA SER A 208 -25.67 6.82 29.65
C SER A 208 -25.51 6.43 31.11
N ALA A 209 -24.28 6.31 31.59
CA ALA A 209 -23.99 6.27 33.02
C ALA A 209 -24.20 7.69 33.59
N GLY A 210 -25.34 7.88 34.23
CA GLY A 210 -25.66 9.07 35.00
C GLY A 210 -24.73 9.22 36.20
N ILE A 211 -24.25 10.44 36.39
CA ILE A 211 -23.58 10.90 37.59
C ILE A 211 -24.61 10.93 38.73
N GLN A 212 -24.35 10.23 39.83
CA GLN A 212 -25.06 10.44 41.10
C GLN A 212 -24.06 10.63 42.25
N TYR A 213 -24.22 11.75 42.93
CA TYR A 213 -23.50 12.16 44.13
C TYR A 213 -24.14 11.56 45.40
N GLY A 214 -23.29 11.16 46.34
CA GLY A 214 -23.45 11.41 47.78
C GLY A 214 -24.18 10.36 48.62
N GLY A 215 -23.57 9.97 49.75
CA GLY A 215 -24.27 9.33 50.87
C GLY A 215 -23.39 8.45 51.77
N ALA A 216 -23.34 8.76 53.07
CA ALA A 216 -22.36 8.28 54.04
C ALA A 216 -22.66 6.91 54.73
N THR A 217 -21.57 6.30 55.21
CA THR A 217 -21.36 5.56 56.48
C THR A 217 -22.02 4.22 56.84
N GLN A 218 -21.14 3.34 57.35
CA GLN A 218 -21.22 2.49 58.56
C GLN A 218 -21.45 0.96 58.45
N THR A 219 -20.36 0.24 58.77
CA THR A 219 -20.21 -0.93 59.68
C THR A 219 -21.16 -2.13 59.60
N ALA A 220 -20.61 -3.31 59.28
CA ALA A 220 -20.41 -4.42 60.24
C ALA A 220 -19.96 -5.71 59.52
N SER A 221 -18.94 -6.36 60.06
CA SER A 221 -18.65 -7.81 59.90
C SER A 221 -19.10 -8.52 61.20
N PRO A 222 -19.06 -9.87 61.36
CA PRO A 222 -18.83 -11.01 60.45
C PRO A 222 -19.98 -12.08 60.68
N PRO A 223 -19.91 -13.44 60.52
CA PRO A 223 -18.77 -14.35 60.41
C PRO A 223 -18.76 -15.43 59.30
N VAL A 224 -17.53 -15.85 58.99
CA VAL A 224 -17.01 -17.22 58.80
C VAL A 224 -17.98 -18.30 58.32
N GLY A 225 -17.72 -18.78 57.11
CA GLY A 225 -18.14 -20.09 56.62
C GLY A 225 -17.37 -20.42 55.35
N THR A 226 -16.34 -21.28 55.48
CA THR A 226 -15.68 -21.92 54.33
C THR A 226 -16.61 -22.97 53.73
N PRO A 227 -16.74 -23.01 52.40
CA PRO A 227 -16.75 -24.31 51.74
C PRO A 227 -15.74 -24.39 50.60
N GLN A 228 -14.93 -25.44 50.70
CA GLN A 228 -14.06 -26.02 49.69
C GLN A 228 -14.84 -26.40 48.41
N PRO A 229 -14.36 -26.05 47.20
CA PRO A 229 -14.88 -26.65 45.97
C PRO A 229 -14.20 -27.99 45.69
N THR A 230 -14.99 -29.05 45.77
CA THR A 230 -14.67 -30.41 45.34
C THR A 230 -14.60 -30.47 43.82
N VAL A 231 -13.49 -30.96 43.26
CA VAL A 231 -13.30 -31.17 41.81
C VAL A 231 -13.90 -32.55 41.43
N PRO A 232 -14.76 -32.67 40.40
CA PRO A 232 -15.20 -33.98 39.91
C PRO A 232 -14.11 -34.67 39.05
N PRO A 233 -14.05 -36.02 39.03
CA PRO A 233 -12.96 -36.75 38.37
C PRO A 233 -13.22 -36.95 36.87
N TYR A 234 -12.18 -36.75 36.06
CA TYR A 234 -12.10 -37.24 34.68
C TYR A 234 -11.77 -38.74 34.65
N PRO A 235 -12.45 -39.57 33.85
CA PRO A 235 -12.03 -40.95 33.61
C PRO A 235 -11.12 -41.06 32.37
N GLY A 236 -9.98 -41.74 32.56
CA GLY A 236 -9.46 -42.70 31.57
C GLY A 236 -8.41 -42.21 30.57
N ALA A 237 -7.13 -42.24 30.96
CA ALA A 237 -6.03 -42.45 30.03
C ALA A 237 -5.14 -43.58 30.55
N SER A 238 -5.20 -44.74 29.89
CA SER A 238 -4.39 -45.91 30.19
C SER A 238 -2.92 -45.65 29.84
N GLN A 239 -2.04 -45.87 30.81
CA GLN A 239 -0.60 -45.98 30.63
C GLN A 239 -0.23 -47.37 30.09
N VAL A 240 0.76 -47.45 29.20
CA VAL A 240 1.63 -48.63 29.09
C VAL A 240 3.08 -48.16 28.88
N SER A 241 3.96 -48.87 29.58
CA SER A 241 5.30 -48.51 30.04
C SER A 241 6.42 -48.59 29.00
N ALA A 242 7.50 -47.87 29.28
CA ALA A 242 8.81 -48.01 28.67
C ALA A 242 9.53 -49.32 29.06
N PRO A 243 10.60 -49.67 28.32
CA PRO A 243 11.83 -50.00 29.04
C PRO A 243 13.10 -49.30 28.50
N GLN A 244 14.12 -49.38 29.37
CA GLN A 244 15.37 -48.63 29.53
C GLN A 244 16.40 -48.60 28.39
N ALA A 245 17.33 -47.65 28.59
CA ALA A 245 18.49 -47.29 27.81
C ALA A 245 19.56 -48.39 27.64
N GLY A 246 20.19 -48.38 26.46
CA GLY A 246 21.47 -49.02 26.18
C GLY A 246 22.32 -48.12 25.27
N ALA A 247 23.43 -47.62 25.81
CA ALA A 247 24.40 -46.82 25.06
C ALA A 247 25.18 -47.68 24.07
N ARG A 248 25.21 -47.31 22.78
CA ARG A 248 26.26 -47.72 21.83
C ARG A 248 26.52 -46.66 20.74
N GLN A 249 27.70 -46.07 20.87
CA GLN A 249 28.67 -45.62 19.84
C GLN A 249 28.17 -44.96 18.53
N ALA A 250 28.60 -43.71 18.36
CA ALA A 250 28.65 -42.99 17.10
C ALA A 250 29.50 -43.73 16.06
N SER A 251 28.96 -43.87 14.85
CA SER A 251 29.70 -44.24 13.64
C SER A 251 29.17 -43.44 12.45
N VAL A 252 30.06 -42.66 11.85
CA VAL A 252 30.01 -42.05 10.49
C VAL A 252 30.83 -43.02 9.61
N PRO A 253 30.56 -43.35 8.32
CA PRO A 253 30.26 -42.46 7.16
C PRO A 253 29.42 -43.19 6.05
N PRO A 254 29.49 -42.94 4.71
CA PRO A 254 30.04 -41.81 3.91
C PRO A 254 29.09 -41.25 2.81
N HIS A 255 29.59 -40.18 2.18
CA HIS A 255 29.12 -39.47 0.98
C HIS A 255 28.27 -40.25 -0.06
N GLY A 256 27.12 -39.64 -0.40
CA GLY A 256 26.32 -39.94 -1.60
C GLY A 256 26.20 -38.70 -2.49
N GLN A 257 26.97 -38.73 -3.56
CA GLN A 257 26.98 -37.97 -4.82
C GLN A 257 25.88 -36.93 -5.11
N VAL A 258 26.35 -35.73 -5.44
CA VAL A 258 25.63 -34.65 -6.15
C VAL A 258 25.46 -35.06 -7.62
N PRO A 259 24.26 -34.94 -8.24
CA PRO A 259 24.07 -35.23 -9.65
C PRO A 259 24.76 -34.18 -10.56
N PRO A 260 25.32 -34.58 -11.72
CA PRO A 260 26.07 -33.68 -12.60
C PRO A 260 25.15 -32.76 -13.42
N ALA A 261 25.60 -31.52 -13.62
CA ALA A 261 25.00 -30.53 -14.51
C ALA A 261 25.06 -30.95 -15.99
N PRO A 262 24.09 -30.52 -16.83
CA PRO A 262 24.06 -30.87 -18.25
C PRO A 262 25.23 -30.22 -19.03
N PRO A 263 25.74 -30.88 -20.08
CA PRO A 263 26.93 -30.43 -20.80
C PRO A 263 26.67 -29.18 -21.65
N TYR A 264 27.57 -28.21 -21.50
CA TYR A 264 27.72 -27.03 -22.33
C TYR A 264 28.00 -27.45 -23.78
N VAL A 265 27.12 -27.11 -24.72
CA VAL A 265 27.35 -27.31 -26.15
C VAL A 265 28.27 -26.20 -26.66
N ALA A 266 29.53 -26.54 -26.91
CA ALA A 266 30.50 -25.68 -27.58
C ALA A 266 30.12 -25.51 -29.06
N THR A 267 29.92 -24.27 -29.50
CA THR A 267 29.74 -23.91 -30.91
C THR A 267 31.12 -23.83 -31.60
N PRO A 268 31.30 -24.38 -32.81
CA PRO A 268 32.57 -24.34 -33.53
C PRO A 268 32.86 -22.94 -34.10
N PRO A 269 34.15 -22.56 -34.28
CA PRO A 269 34.53 -21.27 -34.86
C PRO A 269 34.39 -21.31 -36.39
N GLY A 270 33.59 -20.39 -36.95
CA GLY A 270 33.35 -20.29 -38.39
C GLY A 270 33.41 -18.83 -38.87
N HIS A 271 34.49 -18.55 -39.60
CA HIS A 271 34.74 -17.54 -40.65
C HIS A 271 34.04 -16.16 -40.67
N ALA A 272 34.92 -15.18 -40.85
CA ALA A 272 34.69 -13.79 -41.23
C ALA A 272 33.68 -13.57 -42.37
N GLY A 273 32.88 -12.51 -42.25
CA GLY A 273 32.10 -12.00 -43.39
C GLY A 273 31.01 -10.99 -43.04
N GLN A 274 31.34 -9.71 -43.17
CA GLN A 274 30.46 -8.59 -43.53
C GLN A 274 29.56 -7.97 -42.44
N ARG A 275 29.97 -6.73 -42.09
CA ARG A 275 29.30 -5.72 -41.28
C ARG A 275 28.18 -5.06 -42.10
N PRO A 276 26.96 -4.85 -41.58
CA PRO A 276 25.97 -3.98 -42.21
C PRO A 276 26.42 -2.50 -42.13
N PRO A 277 26.11 -1.66 -43.13
CA PRO A 277 26.59 -0.27 -43.16
C PRO A 277 25.90 0.60 -42.10
N GLN A 278 26.70 1.41 -41.40
CA GLN A 278 26.24 2.49 -40.52
C GLN A 278 25.67 3.65 -41.36
N PRO A 279 24.55 4.29 -40.95
CA PRO A 279 24.12 5.54 -41.55
C PRO A 279 25.03 6.71 -41.13
N PRO A 280 25.17 7.76 -41.96
CA PRO A 280 26.18 8.80 -41.77
C PRO A 280 25.83 9.76 -40.62
N SER A 281 26.84 10.05 -39.81
CA SER A 281 26.86 11.12 -38.81
C SER A 281 26.64 12.48 -39.46
N ARG A 282 25.71 13.27 -38.93
CA ARG A 282 25.63 14.71 -39.17
C ARG A 282 25.88 15.43 -37.85
N ASP A 283 27.10 15.92 -37.70
CA ASP A 283 27.39 17.08 -36.86
C ASP A 283 26.83 18.33 -37.53
N ALA A 284 25.93 19.03 -36.83
CA ALA A 284 25.78 20.48 -36.92
C ALA A 284 24.98 20.97 -35.71
N ALA A 285 25.66 21.73 -34.86
CA ALA A 285 25.10 22.50 -33.77
C ALA A 285 24.02 23.49 -34.26
N GLY A 286 22.97 23.67 -33.46
CA GLY A 286 21.91 24.64 -33.71
C GLY A 286 20.88 24.68 -32.58
N THR A 287 21.28 25.29 -31.47
CA THR A 287 20.48 25.92 -30.39
C THR A 287 18.96 25.72 -30.41
N SER A 288 18.44 24.81 -29.57
CA SER A 288 17.01 24.72 -29.26
C SER A 288 16.65 25.64 -28.09
N ALA A 289 15.84 26.68 -28.35
CA ALA A 289 15.23 27.52 -27.34
C ALA A 289 14.18 26.75 -26.51
N PRO A 290 13.92 27.11 -25.24
CA PRO A 290 12.93 26.44 -24.42
C PRO A 290 11.50 26.70 -24.93
N PHE A 291 10.71 25.64 -25.01
CA PHE A 291 9.30 25.65 -25.38
C PHE A 291 8.47 26.31 -24.27
N VAL A 292 7.76 27.41 -24.61
CA VAL A 292 6.81 28.09 -23.73
C VAL A 292 5.40 27.64 -24.12
N PRO A 293 4.58 27.10 -23.19
CA PRO A 293 3.21 26.68 -23.50
C PRO A 293 2.29 27.90 -23.78
N PRO A 294 1.27 27.74 -24.64
CA PRO A 294 0.39 28.85 -25.03
C PRO A 294 -0.53 29.29 -23.89
N VAL A 295 -0.60 30.61 -23.67
CA VAL A 295 -1.55 31.26 -22.76
C VAL A 295 -2.94 31.26 -23.42
N PRO A 296 -4.02 30.86 -22.72
CA PRO A 296 -5.38 30.91 -23.28
C PRO A 296 -5.86 32.36 -23.49
N PRO A 297 -6.73 32.60 -24.48
CA PRO A 297 -7.21 33.94 -24.78
C PRO A 297 -8.08 34.49 -23.65
N VAL A 298 -7.78 35.71 -23.22
CA VAL A 298 -8.65 36.51 -22.35
C VAL A 298 -9.81 37.01 -23.21
N THR A 299 -11.01 36.51 -22.96
CA THR A 299 -12.24 37.05 -23.56
C THR A 299 -12.62 38.35 -22.85
N PRO A 300 -12.85 39.47 -23.55
CA PRO A 300 -13.46 40.64 -22.96
C PRO A 300 -14.98 40.48 -22.96
N GLY A 301 -15.60 40.61 -21.79
CA GLY A 301 -17.06 40.59 -21.59
C GLY A 301 -17.42 40.61 -20.11
#